data_AF-A0A351LZQ0-F1
#
_entry.id   AF-A0A351LZQ0-F1
#
_cell.length_a   1.000
_cell.length_b   1.000
_cell.length_c   1.000
_cell.angle_alpha   90.00
_cell.angle_beta   90.00
_cell.angle_gamma   90.00
#
_symmetry.space_group_name_H-M   'P 1'
#
loop_
_entity.id
_entity.type
_entity.pdbx_description
1 polymer ?
#
loop_
_entity_poly.entity_id
_entity_poly.type
_entity_poly.pdbx_seq_one_letter_code
_entity_poly.pdbx_strand_id
1 'polypeptide(L)'
;MRVCVVGSGGREHALAHVLGRHHDVVVTPGNPGIGGSVPTPPEEIEADLTVIGPEAPLVAGLADRLRSAGRLVFGPGADGARLE
;
A
#
# COMPACT_ATOMS: atom_id res chain seq x y z
N MET A 1 6.35 -4.05 13.08
CA MET A 1 6.54 -4.12 11.63
C MET A 1 6.30 -2.73 11.07
N ARG A 2 6.98 -2.39 9.98
CA ARG A 2 6.72 -1.21 9.17
C ARG A 2 5.80 -1.61 8.02
N VAL A 3 4.64 -0.97 7.92
CA VAL A 3 3.63 -1.26 6.90
C VAL A 3 3.49 -0.06 5.97
N CYS A 4 3.56 -0.31 4.67
CA CYS A 4 3.29 0.68 3.63
C CYS A 4 1.86 0.49 3.10
N VAL A 5 0.99 1.48 3.30
CA VAL A 5 -0.35 1.50 2.71
C VAL A 5 -0.31 2.34 1.44
N VAL A 6 -0.65 1.75 0.30
CA VAL A 6 -0.71 2.46 -0.99
C VAL A 6 -2.12 2.97 -1.22
N GLY A 7 -2.24 4.26 -1.53
CA GLY A 7 -3.47 4.98 -1.86
C GLY A 7 -3.62 6.28 -1.09
N SER A 8 -4.75 6.94 -1.29
CA SER A 8 -5.03 8.28 -0.76
C SER A 8 -6.52 8.50 -0.44
N GLY A 9 -7.32 7.43 -0.43
CA GLY A 9 -8.76 7.49 -0.15
C GLY A 9 -9.11 7.28 1.32
N GLY A 10 -10.42 7.31 1.61
CA GLY A 10 -10.93 7.03 2.94
C GLY A 10 -10.68 5.59 3.41
N ARG A 11 -10.65 4.63 2.47
CA ARG A 11 -10.29 3.23 2.75
C ARG A 11 -8.87 3.12 3.30
N GLU A 12 -7.91 3.80 2.69
CA GLU A 12 -6.51 3.78 3.14
C GLU A 12 -6.33 4.53 4.46
N HIS A 13 -7.10 5.59 4.71
CA HIS A 13 -7.14 6.23 6.02
C HIS A 13 -7.60 5.24 7.11
N ALA A 14 -8.70 4.51 6.86
CA ALA A 14 -9.21 3.52 7.81
C ALA A 14 -8.20 2.38 8.06
N LEU A 15 -7.56 1.87 6.99
CA LEU A 15 -6.51 0.85 7.10
C LEU A 15 -5.33 1.36 7.93
N ALA A 16 -4.81 2.56 7.63
CA ALA A 16 -3.70 3.16 8.35
C ALA A 16 -4.03 3.39 9.83
N HIS A 17 -5.26 3.85 10.13
CA HIS A 17 -5.74 4.03 11.50
C HIS A 17 -5.74 2.72 12.30
N VAL A 18 -6.21 1.61 11.71
CA VAL A 18 -6.28 0.32 12.40
C VAL A 18 -4.91 -0.33 12.53
N LEU A 19 -4.12 -0.37 11.45
CA LEU A 19 -2.77 -0.95 11.46
C LEU A 19 -1.83 -0.18 12.39
N GLY A 20 -1.96 1.14 12.45
CA GLY A 20 -1.16 2.04 13.30
C GLY A 20 -1.34 1.83 14.80
N ARG A 21 -2.33 1.03 15.24
CA ARG A 21 -2.51 0.67 16.65
C ARG A 21 -1.41 -0.23 17.18
N HIS A 22 -0.75 -0.99 16.30
CA HIS A 22 0.24 -2.00 16.68
C HIS A 22 1.51 -1.97 15.83
N HIS A 23 1.54 -1.18 14.75
CA HIS A 23 2.62 -1.15 13.77
C HIS A 23 3.01 0.28 13.39
N ASP A 24 4.21 0.45 12.87
CA ASP A 24 4.64 1.70 12.23
C ASP A 24 4.04 1.74 10.82
N VAL A 25 3.32 2.80 10.48
CA VAL A 25 2.57 2.89 9.21
C VAL A 25 3.00 4.13 8.44
N VAL A 26 3.39 3.90 7.19
CA VAL A 26 3.58 4.94 6.17
C VAL A 26 2.52 4.78 5.10
N VAL A 27 2.01 5.91 4.59
CA VAL A 27 0.99 5.91 3.53
C VAL A 27 1.54 6.63 2.31
N THR A 28 1.36 6.08 1.11
CA THR A 28 1.84 6.68 -0.13
C THR A 28 0.80 6.64 -1.26
N PRO A 29 0.61 7.74 -2.02
CA PRO A 29 1.10 9.08 -1.70
C PRO A 29 0.39 9.67 -0.46
N GLY A 30 -0.69 9.03 0.00
CA GLY A 30 -1.51 9.50 1.10
C GLY A 30 -2.20 10.83 0.77
N ASN A 31 -2.67 11.51 1.81
CA ASN A 31 -3.25 12.85 1.72
C ASN A 31 -3.08 13.59 3.07
N PRO A 32 -3.30 14.91 3.16
CA PRO A 32 -3.11 15.67 4.41
C PRO A 32 -3.96 15.21 5.61
N GLY A 33 -5.06 14.50 5.35
CA GLY A 33 -5.92 13.92 6.38
C GLY A 33 -5.46 12.55 6.91
N ILE A 34 -4.42 11.96 6.32
CA ILE A 34 -3.86 10.66 6.74
C ILE A 34 -2.46 10.89 7.33
N GLY A 35 -2.30 10.59 8.62
CA GLY A 35 -0.99 10.64 9.27
C GLY A 35 0.01 9.67 8.62
N GLY A 36 1.27 10.07 8.53
CA GLY A 36 2.32 9.25 7.90
C GLY A 36 2.32 9.26 6.37
N SER A 37 1.57 10.17 5.73
CA SER A 37 1.57 10.36 4.27
C SER A 37 2.92 10.88 3.78
N VAL A 38 3.47 10.25 2.72
CA VAL A 38 4.70 10.66 2.05
C VAL A 38 4.51 10.65 0.53
N PRO A 39 5.13 11.58 -0.22
CA PRO A 39 5.03 11.64 -1.68
C PRO A 39 5.98 10.64 -2.39
N THR A 40 6.50 9.64 -1.67
CA THR A 40 7.50 8.69 -2.17
C THR A 40 6.83 7.50 -2.85
N PRO A 41 7.24 7.08 -4.06
CA PRO A 41 6.68 5.90 -4.73
C PRO A 41 6.72 4.65 -3.85
N PRO A 42 5.71 3.75 -3.92
CA PRO A 42 5.65 2.56 -3.07
C PRO A 42 6.84 1.61 -3.25
N GLU A 43 7.45 1.58 -4.43
CA GLU A 43 8.65 0.80 -4.73
C GLU A 43 9.90 1.26 -3.98
N GLU A 44 9.96 2.53 -3.57
CA GLU A 44 11.09 3.14 -2.87
C GLU A 44 10.94 3.11 -1.35
N ILE A 45 9.77 2.72 -0.84
CA ILE A 45 9.52 2.65 0.60
C ILE A 45 10.00 1.30 1.15
N GLU A 46 10.94 1.31 2.07
CA GLU A 46 11.28 0.11 2.86
C GLU A 46 10.17 -0.19 3.87
N ALA A 47 9.57 -1.38 3.75
CA ALA A 47 8.50 -1.86 4.61
C ALA A 47 8.52 -3.41 4.67
N ASP A 48 8.10 -3.95 5.81
CA ASP A 48 7.95 -5.40 6.01
C ASP A 48 6.72 -5.96 5.29
N LEU A 49 5.69 -5.12 5.09
CA LEU A 49 4.45 -5.44 4.39
C LEU A 49 3.96 -4.22 3.60
N THR A 50 3.58 -4.44 2.34
CA THR A 50 2.84 -3.45 1.54
C THR A 50 1.38 -3.86 1.38
N VAL A 51 0.45 -2.97 1.70
CA VAL A 51 -1.01 -3.13 1.51
C VAL A 51 -1.44 -2.20 0.40
N ILE A 52 -1.93 -2.74 -0.72
CA ILE A 52 -2.33 -1.92 -1.87
C ILE A 52 -3.84 -1.72 -1.83
N GLY A 53 -4.26 -0.47 -1.58
CA GLY A 53 -5.67 -0.07 -1.51
C GLY A 53 -6.34 0.14 -2.87
N PRO A 54 -5.83 1.03 -3.75
CA PRO A 54 -6.49 1.39 -5.00
C PRO A 54 -6.34 0.32 -6.08
N GLU A 55 -7.36 0.23 -6.93
CA GLU A 55 -7.54 -0.75 -7.99
C GLU A 55 -6.56 -0.50 -9.15
N ALA A 56 -6.33 0.78 -9.50
CA ALA A 56 -5.47 1.15 -10.62
C ALA A 56 -4.01 0.65 -10.49
N PRO A 57 -3.32 0.78 -9.33
CA PRO A 57 -2.00 0.17 -9.14
C PRO A 57 -2.00 -1.36 -9.19
N LEU A 58 -3.07 -2.02 -8.74
CA LEU A 58 -3.20 -3.48 -8.81
C LEU A 58 -3.28 -3.95 -10.26
N VAL A 59 -4.15 -3.35 -11.07
CA VAL A 59 -4.27 -3.62 -12.51
C VAL A 59 -2.97 -3.32 -13.25
N ALA A 60 -2.24 -2.29 -12.83
CA ALA A 60 -0.92 -1.94 -13.38
C ALA A 60 0.22 -2.88 -12.92
N GLY A 61 -0.08 -3.93 -12.15
CA GLY A 61 0.88 -4.95 -11.74
C GLY A 61 1.84 -4.54 -10.62
N LEU A 62 1.50 -3.51 -9.83
CA LEU A 62 2.34 -3.09 -8.71
C LEU A 62 2.63 -4.24 -7.73
N ALA A 63 1.60 -5.04 -7.41
CA ALA A 63 1.76 -6.17 -6.51
C ALA A 63 2.76 -7.20 -7.03
N ASP A 64 2.73 -7.49 -8.32
CA ASP A 64 3.64 -8.45 -8.96
C ASP A 64 5.08 -7.92 -9.00
N ARG A 65 5.27 -6.64 -9.34
CA ARG A 65 6.59 -5.99 -9.29
C ARG A 65 7.20 -6.07 -7.89
N LEU A 66 6.44 -5.69 -6.86
CA LEU A 66 6.93 -5.74 -5.48
C LEU A 66 7.25 -7.18 -5.03
N ARG A 67 6.41 -8.16 -5.36
CA ARG A 67 6.69 -9.59 -5.07
C ARG A 67 7.94 -10.09 -5.78
N SER A 68 8.15 -9.71 -7.05
CA SER A 68 9.37 -10.08 -7.79
C SER A 68 10.65 -9.51 -7.17
N ALA A 69 10.52 -8.40 -6.42
CA ALA A 69 11.59 -7.80 -5.62
C ALA A 69 11.71 -8.41 -4.20
N GLY A 70 11.03 -9.52 -3.92
CA GLY A 70 11.10 -10.21 -2.63
C GLY A 70 10.29 -9.56 -1.49
N ARG A 71 9.40 -8.62 -1.81
CA ARG A 71 8.59 -7.90 -0.81
C ARG A 71 7.30 -8.65 -0.51
N LEU A 72 6.86 -8.61 0.75
CA LEU A 72 5.57 -9.13 1.16
C LEU A 72 4.46 -8.14 0.80
N VAL A 73 3.44 -8.60 0.07
CA VAL A 73 2.37 -7.74 -0.46
C VAL A 73 1.00 -8.33 -0.22
N PHE A 74 0.11 -7.52 0.37
CA PHE A 74 -1.33 -7.76 0.45
C PHE A 74 -2.05 -6.98 -0.66
N GLY A 75 -2.70 -7.72 -1.56
CA GLY A 75 -3.36 -7.21 -2.77
C GLY A 75 -3.16 -8.18 -3.94
N PRO A 76 -4.14 -8.36 -4.85
CA PRO A 76 -4.00 -9.29 -5.96
C PRO A 76 -2.87 -8.89 -6.93
N GLY A 77 -2.34 -9.85 -7.68
CA GLY A 77 -1.55 -9.54 -8.89
C GLY A 77 -2.44 -8.99 -10.00
N ALA A 78 -1.86 -8.49 -11.10
CA ALA A 78 -2.59 -7.90 -12.23
C ALA A 78 -3.67 -8.86 -12.78
N ASP A 79 -3.37 -10.16 -12.84
CA ASP A 79 -4.32 -11.18 -13.28
C ASP A 79 -5.54 -11.29 -12.38
N GLY A 80 -5.34 -11.21 -11.05
CA GLY A 80 -6.42 -11.25 -10.07
C GLY A 80 -7.19 -9.93 -9.96
N ALA A 81 -6.51 -8.81 -10.22
CA ALA A 81 -7.09 -7.47 -10.22
C ALA A 81 -8.12 -7.25 -11.35
N ARG A 82 -8.16 -8.11 -12.37
CA ARG A 82 -9.19 -8.06 -13.44
C ARG A 82 -10.62 -8.35 -12.94
N LEU A 83 -10.78 -8.84 -11.72
CA LEU A 83 -12.07 -9.18 -11.12
C LEU A 83 -12.66 -8.03 -10.29
N GLU A 84 -11.91 -6.95 -10.06
CA GLU A 84 -12.37 -5.73 -9.36
C GLU A 84 -12.95 -4.70 -10.35
#